data_AF-A0A284RCL0-F1
#
_entry.id   AF-A0A284RCL0-F1
#
_cell.length_a   1.000
_cell.length_b   1.000
_cell.length_c   1.000
_cell.angle_alpha   90.00
_cell.angle_beta   90.00
_cell.angle_gamma   90.00
#
_symmetry.space_group_name_H-M   'P 1'
#
loop_
_entity.id
_entity.type
_entity.pdbx_description
1 polymer ?
#
loop_
_entity_poly.entity_id
_entity_poly.type
_entity_poly.pdbx_seq_one_letter_code
_entity_poly.pdbx_strand_id
1 'polypeptide(L)'
;MAALRRAASRSLSSPARIYTAVPSRTLFTRSSPIPQSPVRTGLYATVFAISTGLFAVYYFDSRSAIHRYVLTPLLRYSLDPETGHKFAVQVLRSGLGPKDVVADDERLKFELWGKSISNPVGLAAGFDKDGEAIDGLFDLGFSWVEVGSVTPSPQPGNPRPRFFHLPEDSAVINRYGFPSQGHMSVLNRIRARIPTFLQEDNDTASFRSGSVLAVNLGKNKASPADSIQDFVDGVRMFGPYSDVLVVNVSSPNTPGLRGLQGRDTLQTLLEGVTTARDDLPPSAVTSAPKPKLVLKIAPDLTESQLVEMAEVIRNSRIDGVIVSNTTISRPSSLHHPSKVEAGGLSGTPLKELSLSALRTLRQNLPESIPLIGCGGISSGEDALDYAKAGASLVQVYTGFGYDGAGACRRIKDQIIETLAKDGVTWADVVSKAVKDLSWKEKEKESEVSLLTKEAEELKRLLDALGDKMASGEVGV
;
A
#
# COMPACT_ATOMS: atom_id res chain seq x y z
N MET A 1 19.47 54.68 81.03
CA MET A 1 20.14 55.99 81.20
C MET A 1 19.94 56.76 79.91
N ALA A 2 19.00 57.69 79.76
CA ALA A 2 18.91 59.04 80.37
C ALA A 2 20.04 60.00 79.90
N ALA A 3 19.67 60.95 79.03
CA ALA A 3 20.26 62.28 78.71
C ALA A 3 20.09 62.51 77.18
N LEU A 4 19.22 63.36 76.62
CA LEU A 4 18.76 64.72 76.93
C LEU A 4 19.89 65.76 76.82
N ARG A 5 20.02 66.46 75.67
CA ARG A 5 19.88 67.93 75.54
C ARG A 5 20.29 68.53 74.18
N ARG A 6 19.42 69.47 73.74
CA ARG A 6 19.64 70.76 73.04
C ARG A 6 20.17 70.72 71.61
N ALA A 7 19.34 71.01 70.60
CA ALA A 7 18.76 72.31 70.20
C ALA A 7 19.79 73.31 69.63
N ALA A 8 19.76 73.49 68.31
CA ALA A 8 20.20 74.70 67.64
C ALA A 8 19.25 74.99 66.46
N SER A 9 18.50 76.06 66.65
CA SER A 9 17.61 76.70 65.70
C SER A 9 18.40 77.40 64.59
N ARG A 10 18.08 77.13 63.32
CA ARG A 10 18.25 78.10 62.24
C ARG A 10 17.02 78.10 61.35
N SER A 11 16.29 79.21 61.43
CA SER A 11 15.25 79.60 60.50
C SER A 11 15.86 79.83 59.13
N LEU A 12 15.34 79.15 58.11
CA LEU A 12 15.44 79.62 56.74
C LEU A 12 14.04 79.59 56.14
N SER A 13 13.60 80.80 55.84
CA SER A 13 12.39 81.21 55.16
C SER A 13 12.04 80.32 53.96
N SER A 14 10.83 79.78 53.99
CA SER A 14 10.17 79.14 52.86
C SER A 14 9.85 80.19 51.78
N PRO A 15 10.31 80.05 50.53
CA PRO A 15 9.66 80.73 49.43
C PRO A 15 8.39 79.94 49.10
N ALA A 16 7.24 80.61 49.16
CA ALA A 16 5.96 80.08 48.72
C ALA A 16 6.09 79.62 47.25
N ARG A 17 6.19 78.30 47.03
CA ARG A 17 5.98 77.71 45.72
C ARG A 17 4.50 77.87 45.41
N ILE A 18 4.19 78.83 44.55
CA ILE A 18 2.93 78.88 43.82
C ILE A 18 2.89 77.61 42.97
N TYR A 19 2.17 76.59 43.46
CA TYR A 19 1.77 75.47 42.63
C TYR A 19 0.72 76.01 41.67
N THR A 20 1.14 76.46 40.48
CA THR A 20 0.23 76.50 39.35
C THR A 20 -0.16 75.06 39.06
N ALA A 21 -1.37 74.69 39.46
CA ALA A 21 -1.97 73.42 39.06
C ALA A 21 -2.09 73.44 37.53
N VAL A 22 -1.12 72.86 36.83
CA VAL A 22 -1.28 72.52 35.42
C VAL A 22 -2.36 71.44 35.41
N PRO A 23 -3.52 71.66 34.78
CA PRO A 23 -4.50 70.60 34.65
C PRO A 23 -3.88 69.55 33.72
N SER A 24 -3.39 68.46 34.31
CA SER A 24 -3.12 67.24 33.57
C SER A 24 -4.47 66.74 33.05
N ARG A 25 -4.82 67.14 31.82
CA ARG A 25 -5.90 66.52 31.06
C ARG A 25 -5.43 65.11 30.72
N THR A 26 -5.74 64.16 31.60
CA THR A 26 -5.73 62.75 31.23
C THR A 26 -6.82 62.57 30.18
N LEU A 27 -6.40 62.56 28.90
CA LEU A 27 -7.24 62.14 27.79
C LEU A 27 -7.48 60.63 27.94
N PHE A 28 -8.48 60.27 28.74
CA PHE A 28 -9.09 58.95 28.61
C PHE A 28 -9.89 58.96 27.31
N THR A 29 -9.31 58.42 26.24
CA THR A 29 -10.10 57.93 25.11
C THR A 29 -10.88 56.71 25.59
N ARG A 30 -12.01 56.93 26.26
CA ARG A 30 -13.04 55.90 26.33
C ARG A 30 -13.53 55.72 24.90
N SER A 31 -13.03 54.70 24.21
CA SER A 31 -13.71 54.21 23.01
C SER A 31 -15.13 53.86 23.45
N SER A 32 -16.12 54.56 22.92
CA SER A 32 -17.50 54.13 23.06
C SER A 32 -17.57 52.68 22.57
N PRO A 33 -18.14 51.72 23.32
CA PRO A 33 -18.35 50.39 22.78
C PRO A 33 -19.18 50.57 21.51
N ILE A 34 -18.64 50.12 20.38
CA ILE A 34 -19.40 50.11 19.12
C ILE A 34 -20.69 49.36 19.44
N PRO A 35 -21.88 49.95 19.24
CA PRO A 35 -23.13 49.25 19.53
C PRO A 35 -23.17 48.00 18.66
N GLN A 36 -22.90 46.84 19.26
CA GLN A 36 -23.07 45.56 18.60
C GLN A 36 -24.56 45.37 18.39
N SER A 37 -25.02 45.61 17.16
CA SER A 37 -26.39 45.31 16.80
C SER A 37 -26.59 43.81 16.99
N PRO A 38 -27.49 43.35 17.90
CA PRO A 38 -27.75 41.93 18.10
C PRO A 38 -28.20 41.24 16.80
N VAL A 39 -28.82 41.99 15.88
CA VAL A 39 -29.15 41.55 14.52
C VAL A 39 -27.90 41.30 13.69
N ARG A 40 -26.90 42.20 13.70
CA ARG A 40 -25.62 41.99 13.00
C ARG A 40 -24.83 40.83 13.58
N THR A 41 -24.78 40.72 14.91
CA THR A 41 -24.11 39.59 15.59
C THR A 41 -24.80 38.27 15.25
N GLY A 42 -26.13 38.22 15.27
CA GLY A 42 -26.91 37.06 14.86
C GLY A 42 -26.69 36.70 13.38
N LEU A 43 -26.63 37.69 12.49
CA LEU A 43 -26.34 37.48 11.07
C LEU A 43 -24.92 36.91 10.87
N TYR A 44 -23.90 37.50 11.49
CA TYR A 44 -22.53 37.00 11.38
C TYR A 44 -22.37 35.59 11.96
N ALA A 45 -23.00 35.31 13.10
CA ALA A 45 -22.99 33.98 13.70
C ALA A 45 -23.66 32.95 12.76
N THR A 46 -24.77 33.33 12.12
CA THR A 46 -25.49 32.47 11.17
C THR A 46 -24.65 32.20 9.92
N VAL A 47 -24.06 33.24 9.30
CA VAL A 47 -23.19 33.09 8.14
C VAL A 47 -21.98 32.22 8.48
N PHE A 48 -21.33 32.46 9.62
CA PHE A 48 -20.21 31.65 10.08
C PHE A 48 -20.61 30.18 10.24
N ALA A 49 -21.72 29.89 10.93
CA ALA A 49 -22.20 28.53 11.13
C ALA A 49 -22.50 27.82 9.81
N ILE A 50 -23.18 28.48 8.87
CA ILE A 50 -23.49 27.93 7.54
C ILE A 50 -22.20 27.69 6.76
N SER A 51 -21.29 28.68 6.70
CA SER A 51 -20.01 28.55 5.99
C SER A 51 -19.14 27.44 6.57
N THR A 52 -19.05 27.31 7.89
CA THR A 52 -18.32 26.22 8.55
C THR A 52 -18.95 24.87 8.25
N GLY A 53 -20.29 24.75 8.29
CA GLY A 53 -20.99 23.52 7.95
C GLY A 53 -20.77 23.09 6.50
N LEU A 54 -20.93 24.02 5.54
CA LEU A 54 -20.67 23.77 4.12
C LEU A 54 -19.21 23.41 3.86
N PHE A 55 -18.27 24.11 4.52
CA PHE A 55 -16.86 23.79 4.42
C PHE A 55 -16.55 22.40 5.00
N ALA A 56 -17.18 22.01 6.11
CA ALA A 56 -17.01 20.68 6.67
C ALA A 56 -17.50 19.59 5.70
N VAL A 57 -18.68 19.74 5.11
CA VAL A 57 -19.19 18.80 4.09
C VAL A 57 -18.23 18.72 2.90
N TYR A 58 -17.74 19.87 2.42
CA TYR A 58 -16.76 19.93 1.36
C TYR A 58 -15.44 19.25 1.76
N TYR A 59 -14.89 19.56 2.93
CA TYR A 59 -13.63 18.97 3.39
C TYR A 59 -13.73 17.46 3.60
N PHE A 60 -14.82 16.96 4.17
CA PHE A 60 -14.97 15.54 4.47
C PHE A 60 -15.29 14.69 3.23
N ASP A 61 -15.69 15.28 2.10
CA ASP A 61 -15.78 14.56 0.83
C ASP A 61 -14.38 14.39 0.21
N SER A 62 -13.94 13.14 0.00
CA SER A 62 -12.63 12.83 -0.59
C SER A 62 -12.47 13.38 -2.01
N ARG A 63 -13.56 13.58 -2.74
CA ARG A 63 -13.57 14.09 -4.12
C ARG A 63 -13.30 15.59 -4.20
N SER A 64 -13.37 16.29 -3.08
CA SER A 64 -13.23 17.74 -3.05
C SER A 64 -11.88 18.21 -3.58
N ALA A 65 -11.94 19.22 -4.45
CA ALA A 65 -10.78 19.77 -5.14
C ALA A 65 -9.68 20.25 -4.18
N ILE A 66 -10.03 20.68 -2.96
CA ILE A 66 -9.07 21.12 -1.94
C ILE A 66 -8.02 20.05 -1.62
N HIS A 67 -8.38 18.76 -1.62
CA HIS A 67 -7.44 17.68 -1.30
C HIS A 67 -6.35 17.57 -2.37
N ARG A 68 -6.75 17.52 -3.65
CA ARG A 68 -5.83 17.34 -4.78
C ARG A 68 -5.04 18.61 -5.11
N TYR A 69 -5.72 19.75 -5.13
CA TYR A 69 -5.15 20.98 -5.70
C TYR A 69 -4.60 21.95 -4.66
N VAL A 70 -4.93 21.77 -3.37
CA VAL A 70 -4.48 22.65 -2.29
C VAL A 70 -3.67 21.88 -1.25
N LEU A 71 -4.29 20.94 -0.52
CA LEU A 71 -3.66 20.27 0.63
C LEU A 71 -2.47 19.40 0.23
N THR A 72 -2.62 18.53 -0.79
CA THR A 72 -1.52 17.66 -1.22
C THR A 72 -0.32 18.47 -1.74
N PRO A 73 -0.48 19.46 -2.64
CA PRO A 73 0.63 20.34 -3.04
C PRO A 73 1.22 21.12 -1.86
N LEU A 74 0.38 21.65 -0.96
CA LEU A 74 0.84 22.38 0.21
C LEU A 74 1.73 21.49 1.09
N LEU A 75 1.30 20.27 1.41
CA LEU A 75 2.11 19.33 2.18
C LEU A 75 3.43 19.00 1.48
N ARG A 76 3.38 18.76 0.16
CA ARG A 76 4.55 18.39 -0.64
C ARG A 76 5.60 19.50 -0.72
N TYR A 77 5.18 20.76 -0.84
CA TYR A 77 6.09 21.89 -1.00
C TYR A 77 6.47 22.57 0.32
N SER A 78 5.70 22.37 1.39
CA SER A 78 5.94 23.04 2.68
C SER A 78 6.63 22.17 3.72
N LEU A 79 6.58 20.84 3.57
CA LEU A 79 7.16 19.89 4.52
C LEU A 79 8.16 18.97 3.81
N ASP A 80 9.11 18.42 4.56
CA ASP A 80 9.87 17.30 4.01
C ASP A 80 8.94 16.09 3.76
N PRO A 81 9.27 15.22 2.78
CA PRO A 81 8.35 14.18 2.34
C PRO A 81 7.92 13.21 3.45
N GLU A 82 8.81 12.87 4.39
CA GLU A 82 8.46 11.97 5.50
C GLU A 82 7.52 12.64 6.50
N THR A 83 7.73 13.92 6.80
CA THR A 83 6.84 14.67 7.70
C THR A 83 5.46 14.87 7.08
N GLY A 84 5.38 15.26 5.80
CA GLY A 84 4.10 15.38 5.09
C GLY A 84 3.32 14.06 5.05
N HIS A 85 4.01 12.95 4.79
CA HIS A 85 3.42 11.61 4.81
C HIS A 85 2.88 11.22 6.19
N LYS A 86 3.68 11.42 7.25
CA LYS A 86 3.25 11.15 8.63
C LYS A 86 2.05 11.98 9.04
N PHE A 87 2.01 13.25 8.64
CA PHE A 87 0.87 14.12 8.89
C PHE A 87 -0.40 13.56 8.22
N ALA A 88 -0.31 13.13 6.96
CA ALA A 88 -1.44 12.52 6.26
C ALA A 88 -1.94 11.25 6.98
N VAL A 89 -1.04 10.37 7.41
CA VAL A 89 -1.40 9.16 8.20
C VAL A 89 -2.07 9.54 9.52
N GLN A 90 -1.58 10.56 10.23
CA GLN A 90 -2.19 11.02 11.48
C GLN A 90 -3.60 11.58 11.27
N VAL A 91 -3.82 12.36 10.21
CA VAL A 91 -5.15 12.87 9.87
C VAL A 91 -6.11 11.72 9.60
N LEU A 92 -5.71 10.73 8.78
CA LEU A 92 -6.52 9.54 8.49
C LEU A 92 -6.80 8.70 9.75
N ARG A 93 -5.78 8.51 10.60
CA ARG A 93 -5.90 7.81 11.89
C ARG A 93 -6.88 8.50 12.85
N SER A 94 -6.93 9.83 12.85
CA SER A 94 -7.72 10.61 13.81
C SER A 94 -9.23 10.56 13.59
N GLY A 95 -9.68 10.04 12.44
CA GLY A 95 -11.08 10.13 12.01
C GLY A 95 -11.46 11.49 11.40
N LEU A 96 -10.53 12.45 11.36
CA LEU A 96 -10.67 13.73 10.67
C LEU A 96 -10.29 13.65 9.18
N GLY A 97 -9.94 12.47 8.67
CA GLY A 97 -9.70 12.25 7.26
C GLY A 97 -10.97 12.38 6.42
N PRO A 98 -10.85 12.80 5.15
CA PRO A 98 -11.98 12.76 4.22
C PRO A 98 -12.40 11.32 3.92
N LYS A 99 -13.61 11.15 3.40
CA LYS A 99 -14.23 9.86 3.09
C LYS A 99 -14.81 9.84 1.67
N ASP A 100 -14.74 8.70 1.01
CA ASP A 100 -15.57 8.42 -0.16
C ASP A 100 -17.00 8.12 0.30
N VAL A 101 -17.92 9.03 0.00
CA VAL A 101 -19.34 8.92 0.35
C VAL A 101 -20.17 8.30 -0.77
N VAL A 102 -19.54 7.90 -1.88
CA VAL A 102 -20.19 7.34 -3.06
C VAL A 102 -20.10 5.82 -3.00
N ALA A 103 -21.25 5.14 -3.13
CA ALA A 103 -21.29 3.70 -3.27
C ALA A 103 -20.59 3.25 -4.56
N ASP A 104 -19.92 2.10 -4.53
CA ASP A 104 -19.29 1.55 -5.73
C ASP A 104 -20.33 1.01 -6.72
N ASP A 105 -20.07 1.22 -8.01
CA ASP A 105 -20.88 0.71 -9.11
C ASP A 105 -20.67 -0.81 -9.25
N GLU A 106 -21.75 -1.58 -9.45
CA GLU A 106 -21.69 -3.05 -9.57
C GLU A 106 -20.78 -3.52 -10.71
N ARG A 107 -20.50 -2.69 -11.74
CA ARG A 107 -19.53 -3.02 -12.80
C ARG A 107 -18.09 -3.20 -12.30
N LEU A 108 -17.75 -2.63 -11.14
CA LEU A 108 -16.42 -2.75 -10.53
C LEU A 108 -16.28 -4.03 -9.71
N LYS A 109 -17.39 -4.63 -9.31
CA LYS A 109 -17.42 -5.79 -8.43
C LYS A 109 -16.85 -7.02 -9.14
N PHE A 110 -16.05 -7.80 -8.43
CA PHE A 110 -15.46 -9.02 -8.95
C PHE A 110 -15.21 -10.04 -7.83
N GLU A 111 -14.77 -11.24 -8.20
CA GLU A 111 -14.41 -12.27 -7.23
C GLU A 111 -12.89 -12.42 -7.12
N LEU A 112 -12.40 -12.51 -5.88
CA LEU A 112 -11.01 -12.86 -5.57
C LEU A 112 -10.99 -13.96 -4.52
N TRP A 113 -10.46 -15.13 -4.89
CA TRP A 113 -10.39 -16.33 -4.05
C TRP A 113 -11.75 -16.74 -3.44
N GLY A 114 -12.83 -16.71 -4.22
CA GLY A 114 -14.17 -17.03 -3.72
C GLY A 114 -14.84 -15.92 -2.89
N LYS A 115 -14.18 -14.78 -2.68
CA LYS A 115 -14.75 -13.61 -1.99
C LYS A 115 -15.17 -12.55 -3.00
N SER A 116 -16.37 -12.00 -2.83
CA SER A 116 -16.80 -10.83 -3.61
C SER A 116 -16.07 -9.59 -3.10
N ILE A 117 -15.41 -8.85 -4.00
CA ILE A 117 -14.71 -7.60 -3.73
C ILE A 117 -15.46 -6.46 -4.41
N SER A 118 -15.64 -5.36 -3.69
CA SER A 118 -16.46 -4.21 -4.10
C SER A 118 -15.92 -3.47 -5.33
N ASN A 119 -14.61 -3.30 -5.41
CA ASN A 119 -13.94 -2.60 -6.51
C ASN A 119 -12.49 -3.09 -6.68
N PRO A 120 -11.82 -2.83 -7.82
CA PRO A 120 -10.50 -3.38 -8.11
C PRO A 120 -9.33 -2.49 -7.70
N VAL A 121 -9.54 -1.45 -6.89
CA VAL A 121 -8.51 -0.45 -6.55
C VAL A 121 -8.10 -0.62 -5.10
N GLY A 122 -6.85 -1.04 -4.90
CA GLY A 122 -6.20 -1.20 -3.61
C GLY A 122 -5.10 -0.17 -3.33
N LEU A 123 -4.71 -0.06 -2.06
CA LEU A 123 -3.53 0.67 -1.61
C LEU A 123 -2.36 -0.30 -1.45
N ALA A 124 -1.21 0.04 -2.03
CA ALA A 124 0.01 -0.75 -1.91
C ALA A 124 0.69 -0.60 -0.53
N ALA A 125 1.50 -1.58 -0.12
CA ALA A 125 2.36 -1.45 1.06
C ALA A 125 3.26 -0.22 1.02
N GLY A 126 3.60 0.23 2.22
CA GLY A 126 4.59 1.26 2.47
C GLY A 126 3.97 2.61 2.82
N PHE A 127 2.68 2.81 2.51
CA PHE A 127 1.93 3.99 2.92
C PHE A 127 1.66 3.94 4.44
N ASP A 128 0.91 2.95 4.90
CA ASP A 128 0.68 2.71 6.33
C ASP A 128 1.57 1.57 6.84
N LYS A 129 2.84 1.88 7.13
CA LYS A 129 3.83 0.87 7.51
C LYS A 129 3.50 0.18 8.84
N ASP A 130 2.92 0.91 9.77
CA ASP A 130 2.75 0.46 11.15
C ASP A 130 1.27 0.16 11.50
N GLY A 131 0.35 0.20 10.53
CA GLY A 131 -1.07 -0.08 10.73
C GLY A 131 -1.80 0.99 11.54
N GLU A 132 -1.44 2.25 11.35
CA GLU A 132 -1.95 3.40 12.09
C GLU A 132 -3.29 3.92 11.57
N ALA A 133 -3.56 3.81 10.27
CA ALA A 133 -4.65 4.49 9.58
C ALA A 133 -5.53 3.53 8.74
N ILE A 134 -5.53 2.24 9.05
CA ILE A 134 -6.24 1.19 8.31
C ILE A 134 -7.68 1.59 7.96
N ASP A 135 -8.48 1.99 8.96
CA ASP A 135 -9.88 2.34 8.75
C ASP A 135 -10.06 3.66 7.98
N GLY A 136 -9.19 4.64 8.23
CA GLY A 136 -9.18 5.89 7.47
C GLY A 136 -8.82 5.66 5.99
N LEU A 137 -8.01 4.65 5.69
CA LEU A 137 -7.68 4.26 4.31
C LEU A 137 -8.84 3.55 3.63
N PHE A 138 -9.53 2.63 4.32
CA PHE A 138 -10.77 2.06 3.79
C PHE A 138 -11.85 3.13 3.57
N ASP A 139 -11.94 4.13 4.46
CA ASP A 139 -12.86 5.25 4.30
C ASP A 139 -12.60 6.08 3.03
N LEU A 140 -11.41 6.01 2.42
CA LEU A 140 -11.13 6.64 1.12
C LEU A 140 -11.65 5.85 -0.09
N GLY A 141 -12.26 4.69 0.15
CA GLY A 141 -12.92 3.87 -0.89
C GLY A 141 -12.06 2.75 -1.48
N PHE A 142 -10.87 2.48 -0.92
CA PHE A 142 -10.05 1.33 -1.31
C PHE A 142 -10.72 0.01 -0.86
N SER A 143 -10.79 -0.99 -1.73
CA SER A 143 -11.24 -2.33 -1.36
C SER A 143 -10.12 -3.20 -0.78
N TRP A 144 -8.88 -2.80 -0.97
CA TRP A 144 -7.70 -3.51 -0.47
C TRP A 144 -6.78 -2.53 0.22
N VAL A 145 -6.42 -2.79 1.48
CA VAL A 145 -5.42 -2.00 2.22
C VAL A 145 -4.28 -2.91 2.64
N GLU A 146 -3.07 -2.63 2.12
CA GLU A 146 -1.85 -3.34 2.47
C GLU A 146 -1.00 -2.53 3.45
N VAL A 147 -0.94 -2.94 4.71
CA VAL A 147 -0.04 -2.34 5.72
C VAL A 147 1.36 -2.95 5.63
N GLY A 148 2.36 -2.29 6.22
CA GLY A 148 3.74 -2.77 6.24
C GLY A 148 4.61 -2.20 5.11
N SER A 149 5.75 -2.81 4.76
CA SER A 149 6.28 -4.06 5.29
C SER A 149 6.66 -3.96 6.77
N VAL A 150 6.14 -4.87 7.58
CA VAL A 150 6.45 -5.00 9.00
C VAL A 150 7.55 -6.03 9.19
N THR A 151 8.48 -5.76 10.10
CA THR A 151 9.57 -6.67 10.47
C THR A 151 9.35 -7.23 11.88
N PRO A 152 9.88 -8.41 12.23
CA PRO A 152 9.73 -8.99 13.57
C PRO A 152 10.11 -8.02 14.69
N SER A 153 11.35 -7.55 14.65
CA SER A 153 11.88 -6.56 15.59
C SER A 153 11.71 -5.13 15.05
N PRO A 154 11.53 -4.13 15.93
CA PRO A 154 11.55 -2.73 15.52
C PRO A 154 12.88 -2.34 14.88
N GLN A 155 12.84 -1.49 13.86
CA GLN A 155 14.04 -0.89 13.28
C GLN A 155 13.77 0.50 12.67
N PRO A 156 14.72 1.44 12.72
CA PRO A 156 14.52 2.81 12.26
C PRO A 156 14.52 2.97 10.73
N GLY A 157 14.95 1.93 9.99
CA GLY A 157 15.27 1.99 8.56
C GLY A 157 16.61 2.68 8.26
N ASN A 158 16.84 3.04 7.01
CA ASN A 158 18.07 3.74 6.57
C ASN A 158 18.07 5.22 7.02
N PRO A 159 19.24 5.90 7.06
CA PRO A 159 19.35 7.31 7.43
C PRO A 159 18.54 8.25 6.52
N ARG A 160 18.10 9.39 7.07
CA ARG A 160 17.41 10.47 6.33
C ARG A 160 18.41 11.44 5.69
N PRO A 161 18.05 12.14 4.59
CA PRO A 161 16.83 11.99 3.79
C PRO A 161 16.85 10.72 2.92
N ARG A 162 15.69 10.08 2.78
CA ARG A 162 15.53 8.78 2.12
C ARG A 162 14.26 8.65 1.28
N PHE A 163 13.57 9.76 1.05
CA PHE A 163 12.41 9.84 0.18
C PHE A 163 12.47 11.15 -0.58
N PHE A 164 12.29 11.06 -1.90
CA PHE A 164 12.49 12.16 -2.83
C PHE A 164 11.32 12.19 -3.80
N HIS A 165 10.64 13.33 -3.89
CA HIS A 165 9.66 13.58 -4.94
C HIS A 165 10.37 13.93 -6.25
N LEU A 166 9.83 13.43 -7.37
CA LEU A 166 10.19 13.80 -8.73
C LEU A 166 8.90 14.26 -9.43
N PRO A 167 8.40 15.49 -9.17
CA PRO A 167 7.08 15.92 -9.64
C PRO A 167 6.93 15.98 -11.16
N GLU A 168 7.98 16.41 -11.88
CA GLU A 168 8.05 16.50 -13.34
C GLU A 168 7.89 15.12 -13.99
N ASP A 169 8.30 14.07 -13.27
CA ASP A 169 8.24 12.69 -13.74
C ASP A 169 7.04 11.92 -13.17
N SER A 170 6.17 12.56 -12.37
CA SER A 170 5.11 11.90 -11.60
C SER A 170 5.62 10.68 -10.82
N ALA A 171 6.80 10.84 -10.20
CA ALA A 171 7.57 9.75 -9.64
C ALA A 171 8.08 10.05 -8.23
N VAL A 172 8.53 9.01 -7.54
CA VAL A 172 9.28 9.13 -6.29
C VAL A 172 10.44 8.14 -6.25
N ILE A 173 11.53 8.52 -5.60
CA ILE A 173 12.63 7.63 -5.26
C ILE A 173 12.68 7.48 -3.75
N ASN A 174 12.81 6.24 -3.25
CA ASN A 174 12.97 6.00 -1.82
C ASN A 174 14.01 4.95 -1.50
N ARG A 175 14.66 5.13 -0.35
CA ARG A 175 15.62 4.18 0.24
C ARG A 175 15.29 3.87 1.69
N TYR A 176 14.03 3.59 2.00
CA TYR A 176 13.55 3.43 3.38
C TYR A 176 14.27 2.34 4.20
N GLY A 177 14.46 1.14 3.64
CA GLY A 177 15.06 0.01 4.36
C GLY A 177 14.17 -0.54 5.49
N PHE A 178 12.87 -0.70 5.22
CA PHE A 178 11.86 -1.22 6.16
C PHE A 178 11.90 -0.59 7.58
N PRO A 179 11.68 0.73 7.73
CA PRO A 179 11.36 1.28 9.05
C PRO A 179 10.06 0.64 9.56
N SER A 180 10.08 0.12 10.79
CA SER A 180 9.02 -0.69 11.36
C SER A 180 9.06 -0.58 12.88
N GLN A 181 7.89 -0.52 13.51
CA GLN A 181 7.75 -0.58 14.98
C GLN A 181 7.68 -2.01 15.53
N GLY A 182 7.92 -3.01 14.69
CA GLY A 182 7.92 -4.42 15.08
C GLY A 182 6.54 -5.06 15.05
N HIS A 183 6.53 -6.38 14.96
CA HIS A 183 5.32 -7.20 14.87
C HIS A 183 4.31 -6.92 15.99
N MET A 184 4.76 -6.86 17.24
CA MET A 184 3.89 -6.65 18.40
C MET A 184 3.15 -5.31 18.37
N SER A 185 3.81 -4.23 17.92
CA SER A 185 3.20 -2.90 17.85
C SER A 185 2.08 -2.87 16.81
N VAL A 186 2.34 -3.42 15.62
CA VAL A 186 1.34 -3.48 14.53
C VAL A 186 0.19 -4.42 14.89
N LEU A 187 0.47 -5.58 15.47
CA LEU A 187 -0.57 -6.52 15.89
C LEU A 187 -1.50 -5.88 16.93
N ASN A 188 -0.96 -5.14 17.89
CA ASN A 188 -1.78 -4.44 18.88
C ASN A 188 -2.71 -3.41 18.24
N ARG A 189 -2.27 -2.71 17.18
CA ARG A 189 -3.15 -1.78 16.44
C ARG A 189 -4.23 -2.51 15.67
N ILE A 190 -3.91 -3.62 15.00
CA ILE A 190 -4.89 -4.44 14.30
C ILE A 190 -5.94 -4.96 15.30
N ARG A 191 -5.51 -5.47 16.46
CA ARG A 191 -6.41 -5.96 17.51
C ARG A 191 -7.26 -4.86 18.14
N ALA A 192 -6.74 -3.64 18.25
CA ALA A 192 -7.49 -2.50 18.77
C ALA A 192 -8.70 -2.12 17.91
N ARG A 193 -8.76 -2.57 16.65
CA ARG A 193 -9.93 -2.40 15.77
C ARG A 193 -11.08 -3.33 16.15
N ILE A 194 -10.79 -4.50 16.73
CA ILE A 194 -11.78 -5.55 16.98
C ILE A 194 -13.00 -5.02 17.75
N PRO A 195 -12.88 -4.34 18.91
CA PRO A 195 -14.05 -3.91 19.69
C PRO A 195 -15.03 -3.02 18.92
N THR A 196 -14.53 -2.21 17.99
CA THR A 196 -15.34 -1.32 17.15
C THR A 196 -16.19 -2.09 16.13
N PHE A 197 -15.73 -3.27 15.72
CA PHE A 197 -16.33 -4.06 14.64
C PHE A 197 -16.75 -5.47 15.10
N LEU A 198 -16.90 -5.69 16.42
CA LEU A 198 -17.43 -6.94 16.96
C LEU A 198 -18.86 -7.13 16.45
N GLN A 199 -18.99 -7.98 15.43
CA GLN A 199 -20.23 -8.50 14.90
C GLN A 199 -20.12 -10.02 14.88
N GLU A 200 -21.26 -10.72 15.03
CA GLU A 200 -21.27 -12.18 15.16
C GLU A 200 -20.74 -12.88 13.89
N ASP A 201 -20.80 -12.23 12.72
CA ASP A 201 -20.49 -12.84 11.42
C ASP A 201 -19.52 -12.02 10.55
N ASN A 202 -18.31 -11.74 11.04
CA ASN A 202 -17.26 -11.17 10.19
C ASN A 202 -16.63 -12.25 9.28
N ASP A 203 -16.72 -12.06 7.96
CA ASP A 203 -16.11 -12.94 6.94
C ASP A 203 -14.74 -12.43 6.43
N THR A 204 -14.29 -11.28 6.94
CA THR A 204 -13.08 -10.58 6.49
C THR A 204 -12.37 -9.84 7.62
N ALA A 205 -11.04 -9.88 7.65
CA ALA A 205 -10.22 -9.22 8.67
C ALA A 205 -10.12 -7.70 8.45
N SER A 206 -10.56 -7.23 7.28
CA SER A 206 -10.84 -5.81 7.05
C SER A 206 -11.99 -5.27 7.91
N PHE A 207 -12.87 -6.13 8.41
CA PHE A 207 -14.14 -5.79 9.06
C PHE A 207 -15.12 -5.02 8.17
N ARG A 208 -14.91 -5.05 6.85
CA ARG A 208 -15.75 -4.36 5.86
C ARG A 208 -16.06 -5.30 4.73
N SER A 209 -17.34 -5.58 4.53
CA SER A 209 -17.82 -6.39 3.42
C SER A 209 -17.25 -5.88 2.08
N GLY A 210 -16.85 -6.80 1.21
CA GLY A 210 -16.25 -6.46 -0.08
C GLY A 210 -14.84 -5.88 0.01
N SER A 211 -14.14 -6.04 1.14
CA SER A 211 -12.79 -5.50 1.37
C SER A 211 -11.80 -6.51 1.95
N VAL A 212 -10.51 -6.24 1.78
CA VAL A 212 -9.38 -7.10 2.15
C VAL A 212 -8.35 -6.32 2.96
N LEU A 213 -7.99 -6.84 4.13
CA LEU A 213 -6.82 -6.38 4.89
C LEU A 213 -5.62 -7.29 4.60
N ALA A 214 -4.58 -6.69 4.01
CA ALA A 214 -3.32 -7.36 3.75
C ALA A 214 -2.23 -6.85 4.71
N VAL A 215 -1.42 -7.76 5.24
CA VAL A 215 -0.23 -7.42 6.04
C VAL A 215 1.01 -7.83 5.26
N ASN A 216 1.83 -6.85 4.89
CA ASN A 216 3.07 -7.07 4.18
C ASN A 216 4.20 -7.37 5.17
N LEU A 217 4.87 -8.51 4.96
CA LEU A 217 5.92 -9.05 5.80
C LEU A 217 7.28 -8.72 5.21
N GLY A 218 8.17 -8.19 6.04
CA GLY A 218 9.55 -7.86 5.69
C GLY A 218 10.55 -8.52 6.64
N LYS A 219 11.80 -8.58 6.17
CA LYS A 219 12.93 -9.11 6.94
C LYS A 219 13.67 -7.99 7.67
N ASN A 220 14.05 -8.22 8.93
CA ASN A 220 14.95 -7.33 9.64
C ASN A 220 16.32 -7.26 8.95
N LYS A 221 16.96 -6.09 8.99
CA LYS A 221 18.30 -5.88 8.40
C LYS A 221 19.37 -6.74 9.10
N ALA A 222 19.19 -7.01 10.39
CA ALA A 222 20.13 -7.77 11.21
C ALA A 222 20.00 -9.30 11.00
N SER A 223 18.88 -9.78 10.45
CA SER A 223 18.68 -11.20 10.20
C SER A 223 19.60 -11.69 9.06
N PRO A 224 20.05 -12.95 9.09
CA PRO A 224 20.88 -13.52 8.02
C PRO A 224 20.24 -13.36 6.64
N ALA A 225 21.06 -13.20 5.59
CA ALA A 225 20.58 -12.81 4.26
C ALA A 225 19.64 -13.85 3.63
N ASP A 226 19.93 -15.13 3.86
CA ASP A 226 19.24 -16.34 3.40
C ASP A 226 18.15 -16.83 4.36
N SER A 227 17.99 -16.19 5.53
CA SER A 227 17.01 -16.62 6.53
C SER A 227 15.57 -16.30 6.10
N ILE A 228 14.71 -17.31 6.22
CA ILE A 228 13.26 -17.21 5.99
C ILE A 228 12.47 -16.97 7.28
N GLN A 229 13.14 -17.00 8.44
CA GLN A 229 12.49 -17.05 9.76
C GLN A 229 11.61 -15.84 10.03
N ASP A 230 12.06 -14.64 9.63
CA ASP A 230 11.29 -13.41 9.82
C ASP A 230 9.92 -13.47 9.11
N PHE A 231 9.86 -14.11 7.93
CA PHE A 231 8.60 -14.29 7.21
C PHE A 231 7.72 -15.32 7.90
N VAL A 232 8.29 -16.45 8.35
CA VAL A 232 7.57 -17.47 9.13
C VAL A 232 6.98 -16.88 10.41
N ASP A 233 7.75 -16.07 11.14
CA ASP A 233 7.29 -15.37 12.34
C ASP A 233 6.18 -14.36 12.02
N GLY A 234 6.27 -13.69 10.88
CA GLY A 234 5.21 -12.81 10.37
C GLY A 234 3.91 -13.56 10.08
N VAL A 235 4.00 -14.72 9.42
CA VAL A 235 2.84 -15.58 9.14
C VAL A 235 2.17 -16.01 10.45
N ARG A 236 2.94 -16.47 11.43
CA ARG A 236 2.44 -16.89 12.75
C ARG A 236 1.80 -15.74 13.52
N MET A 237 2.41 -14.55 13.48
CA MET A 237 1.94 -13.39 14.23
C MET A 237 0.62 -12.83 13.69
N PHE A 238 0.56 -12.61 12.38
CA PHE A 238 -0.52 -11.86 11.75
C PHE A 238 -1.60 -12.75 11.14
N GLY A 239 -1.30 -14.01 10.88
CA GLY A 239 -2.20 -14.91 10.18
C GLY A 239 -3.62 -14.99 10.77
N PRO A 240 -3.81 -15.06 12.10
CA PRO A 240 -5.14 -15.05 12.70
C PRO A 240 -5.92 -13.73 12.59
N TYR A 241 -5.32 -12.67 12.03
CA TYR A 241 -5.83 -11.30 12.06
C TYR A 241 -5.79 -10.59 10.69
N SER A 242 -5.56 -11.33 9.60
CA SER A 242 -5.42 -10.78 8.25
C SER A 242 -6.13 -11.65 7.22
N ASP A 243 -6.62 -11.04 6.13
CA ASP A 243 -7.14 -11.79 4.98
C ASP A 243 -5.98 -12.30 4.10
N VAL A 244 -4.92 -11.49 4.00
CA VAL A 244 -3.77 -11.74 3.15
C VAL A 244 -2.48 -11.43 3.89
N LEU A 245 -1.49 -12.29 3.70
CA LEU A 245 -0.13 -12.09 4.13
C LEU A 245 0.76 -11.97 2.89
N VAL A 246 1.45 -10.85 2.76
CA VAL A 246 2.30 -10.57 1.59
C VAL A 246 3.76 -10.82 1.93
N VAL A 247 4.40 -11.77 1.26
CA VAL A 247 5.83 -12.08 1.41
C VAL A 247 6.63 -11.16 0.51
N ASN A 248 7.31 -10.16 1.08
CA ASN A 248 8.03 -9.14 0.32
C ASN A 248 9.53 -9.40 0.25
N VAL A 249 9.97 -9.96 -0.87
CA VAL A 249 11.38 -10.26 -1.20
C VAL A 249 11.99 -9.26 -2.17
N SER A 250 11.33 -8.12 -2.43
CA SER A 250 11.61 -7.29 -3.60
C SER A 250 12.11 -5.88 -3.31
N SER A 251 12.18 -5.47 -2.04
CA SER A 251 12.74 -4.18 -1.64
C SER A 251 14.21 -4.06 -2.08
N PRO A 252 14.58 -3.01 -2.86
CA PRO A 252 15.99 -2.74 -3.19
C PRO A 252 16.78 -2.14 -2.02
N ASN A 253 16.10 -1.80 -0.92
CA ASN A 253 16.63 -0.98 0.15
C ASN A 253 17.11 -1.78 1.37
N THR A 254 16.94 -3.09 1.32
CA THR A 254 17.38 -4.05 2.33
C THR A 254 18.44 -4.95 1.67
N PRO A 255 19.73 -4.83 2.04
CA PRO A 255 20.80 -5.58 1.41
C PRO A 255 20.53 -7.10 1.38
N GLY A 256 20.80 -7.73 0.24
CA GLY A 256 20.64 -9.17 0.04
C GLY A 256 19.20 -9.67 -0.14
N LEU A 257 18.18 -8.85 0.15
CA LEU A 257 16.78 -9.31 0.14
C LEU A 257 16.32 -9.83 -1.23
N ARG A 258 16.70 -9.14 -2.31
CA ARG A 258 16.36 -9.56 -3.68
C ARG A 258 17.02 -10.87 -4.11
N GLY A 259 18.07 -11.31 -3.38
CA GLY A 259 18.67 -12.63 -3.57
C GLY A 259 17.71 -13.77 -3.22
N LEU A 260 16.73 -13.54 -2.34
CA LEU A 260 15.68 -14.52 -2.00
C LEU A 260 14.75 -14.85 -3.18
N GLN A 261 14.85 -14.12 -4.30
CA GLN A 261 14.08 -14.40 -5.52
C GLN A 261 14.73 -15.46 -6.41
N GLY A 262 15.95 -15.93 -6.09
CA GLY A 262 16.58 -17.06 -6.80
C GLY A 262 15.83 -18.36 -6.54
N ARG A 263 15.82 -19.27 -7.53
CA ARG A 263 15.02 -20.51 -7.57
C ARG A 263 14.99 -21.27 -6.24
N ASP A 264 16.15 -21.72 -5.75
CA ASP A 264 16.24 -22.60 -4.58
C ASP A 264 15.85 -21.90 -3.28
N THR A 265 16.27 -20.64 -3.12
CA THR A 265 15.95 -19.85 -1.93
C THR A 265 14.48 -19.46 -1.89
N LEU A 266 13.91 -19.14 -3.07
CA LEU A 266 12.49 -18.86 -3.20
C LEU A 266 11.66 -20.11 -2.86
N GLN A 267 12.03 -21.27 -3.40
CA GLN A 267 11.36 -22.52 -3.09
C GLN A 267 11.35 -22.80 -1.58
N THR A 268 12.52 -22.72 -0.94
CA THR A 268 12.67 -22.90 0.52
C THR A 268 11.79 -21.91 1.30
N LEU A 269 11.78 -20.64 0.89
CA LEU A 269 10.95 -19.61 1.50
C LEU A 269 9.46 -19.94 1.39
N LEU A 270 8.98 -20.25 0.17
CA LEU A 270 7.58 -20.55 -0.09
C LEU A 270 7.10 -21.80 0.66
N GLU A 271 7.92 -22.85 0.70
CA GLU A 271 7.64 -24.05 1.51
C GLU A 271 7.52 -23.70 3.00
N GLY A 272 8.43 -22.89 3.53
CA GLY A 272 8.41 -22.49 4.94
C GLY A 272 7.19 -21.64 5.32
N VAL A 273 6.84 -20.62 4.51
CA VAL A 273 5.68 -19.77 4.82
C VAL A 273 4.36 -20.50 4.61
N THR A 274 4.27 -21.39 3.61
CA THR A 274 3.05 -22.19 3.38
C THR A 274 2.83 -23.19 4.50
N THR A 275 3.90 -23.87 4.95
CA THR A 275 3.84 -24.75 6.14
C THR A 275 3.40 -23.96 7.37
N ALA A 276 4.01 -22.79 7.62
CA ALA A 276 3.64 -21.95 8.75
C ALA A 276 2.18 -21.49 8.71
N ARG A 277 1.64 -21.15 7.53
CA ARG A 277 0.22 -20.82 7.35
C ARG A 277 -0.66 -22.04 7.62
N ASP A 278 -0.28 -23.19 7.08
CA ASP A 278 -1.04 -24.43 7.20
C ASP A 278 -1.05 -24.96 8.64
N ASP A 279 -0.09 -24.57 9.48
CA ASP A 279 -0.06 -24.87 10.91
C ASP A 279 -0.83 -23.84 11.77
N LEU A 280 -1.32 -22.75 11.18
CA LEU A 280 -2.06 -21.73 11.95
C LEU A 280 -3.33 -22.31 12.59
N PRO A 281 -3.71 -21.80 13.78
CA PRO A 281 -5.06 -22.00 14.29
C PRO A 281 -6.09 -21.31 13.38
N PRO A 282 -7.39 -21.58 13.57
CA PRO A 282 -8.45 -20.77 12.98
C PRO A 282 -8.26 -19.27 13.25
N SER A 283 -8.82 -18.45 12.35
CA SER A 283 -8.80 -16.99 12.50
C SER A 283 -9.37 -16.56 13.85
N ALA A 284 -8.77 -15.54 14.46
CA ALA A 284 -9.21 -14.99 15.73
C ALA A 284 -10.31 -13.93 15.56
N VAL A 285 -10.55 -13.48 14.32
CA VAL A 285 -11.41 -12.32 14.02
C VAL A 285 -12.42 -12.55 12.91
N THR A 286 -12.36 -13.70 12.22
CA THR A 286 -13.27 -14.05 11.13
C THR A 286 -13.60 -15.54 11.12
N SER A 287 -14.69 -15.91 10.46
CA SER A 287 -15.01 -17.30 10.11
C SER A 287 -14.30 -17.78 8.84
N ALA A 288 -13.53 -16.92 8.19
CA ALA A 288 -12.89 -17.20 6.91
C ALA A 288 -11.80 -18.29 7.03
N PRO A 289 -11.46 -18.96 5.91
CA PRO A 289 -10.29 -19.82 5.84
C PRO A 289 -9.00 -19.08 6.20
N LYS A 290 -7.93 -19.85 6.35
CA LYS A 290 -6.57 -19.35 6.58
C LYS A 290 -6.19 -18.24 5.60
N PRO A 291 -5.35 -17.27 6.03
CA PRO A 291 -4.98 -16.12 5.22
C PRO A 291 -4.32 -16.55 3.91
N LYS A 292 -4.55 -15.78 2.85
CA LYS A 292 -3.92 -16.01 1.55
C LYS A 292 -2.46 -15.57 1.59
N LEU A 293 -1.55 -16.36 1.02
CA LEU A 293 -0.14 -15.98 0.88
C LEU A 293 0.10 -15.41 -0.51
N VAL A 294 0.62 -14.19 -0.56
CA VAL A 294 0.89 -13.48 -1.82
C VAL A 294 2.36 -13.10 -1.88
N LEU A 295 3.04 -13.43 -2.97
CA LEU A 295 4.45 -13.06 -3.18
C LEU A 295 4.54 -11.68 -3.84
N LYS A 296 5.38 -10.77 -3.31
CA LYS A 296 5.63 -9.47 -3.95
C LYS A 296 7.02 -9.41 -4.56
N ILE A 297 7.09 -9.27 -5.89
CA ILE A 297 8.33 -9.41 -6.66
C ILE A 297 8.89 -8.07 -7.16
N ALA A 298 10.19 -8.06 -7.48
CA ALA A 298 10.85 -6.91 -8.08
C ALA A 298 10.57 -6.87 -9.59
N PRO A 299 10.48 -5.66 -10.18
CA PRO A 299 10.36 -5.52 -11.64
C PRO A 299 11.69 -5.75 -12.37
N ASP A 300 12.81 -5.69 -11.64
CA ASP A 300 14.17 -5.77 -12.20
C ASP A 300 14.63 -7.23 -12.35
N LEU A 301 13.83 -8.03 -13.06
CA LEU A 301 14.10 -9.44 -13.36
C LEU A 301 14.12 -9.65 -14.87
N THR A 302 15.01 -10.50 -15.36
CA THR A 302 14.99 -10.91 -16.77
C THR A 302 13.78 -11.80 -17.04
N GLU A 303 13.38 -11.91 -18.31
CA GLU A 303 12.30 -12.82 -18.70
C GLU A 303 12.56 -14.26 -18.26
N SER A 304 13.80 -14.76 -18.41
CA SER A 304 14.19 -16.09 -17.94
C SER A 304 14.02 -16.26 -16.44
N GLN A 305 14.40 -15.26 -15.64
CA GLN A 305 14.21 -15.28 -14.18
C GLN A 305 12.73 -15.30 -13.80
N LEU A 306 11.88 -14.58 -14.54
CA LEU A 306 10.43 -14.61 -14.32
C LEU A 306 9.82 -15.97 -14.68
N VAL A 307 10.30 -16.63 -15.74
CA VAL A 307 9.86 -17.98 -16.13
C VAL A 307 10.24 -19.03 -15.07
N GLU A 308 11.49 -19.00 -14.60
CA GLU A 308 11.96 -19.89 -13.52
C GLU A 308 11.19 -19.64 -12.23
N MET A 309 10.96 -18.37 -11.88
CA MET A 309 10.15 -17.99 -10.71
C MET A 309 8.71 -18.48 -10.84
N ALA A 310 8.11 -18.38 -12.03
CA ALA A 310 6.77 -18.89 -12.27
C ALA A 310 6.70 -20.41 -12.07
N GLU A 311 7.73 -21.16 -12.48
CA GLU A 311 7.81 -22.61 -12.21
C GLU A 311 7.81 -22.91 -10.71
N VAL A 312 8.61 -22.19 -9.92
CA VAL A 312 8.62 -22.33 -8.45
C VAL A 312 7.25 -21.99 -7.86
N ILE A 313 6.60 -20.92 -8.34
CA ILE A 313 5.29 -20.50 -7.88
C ILE A 313 4.22 -21.54 -8.20
N ARG A 314 4.18 -22.12 -9.41
CA ARG A 314 3.22 -23.17 -9.80
C ARG A 314 3.30 -24.41 -8.91
N ASN A 315 4.52 -24.75 -8.50
CA ASN A 315 4.78 -25.91 -7.63
C ASN A 315 4.63 -25.58 -6.14
N SER A 316 4.44 -24.31 -5.80
CA SER A 316 4.20 -23.84 -4.43
C SER A 316 2.70 -23.76 -4.13
N ARG A 317 2.37 -23.65 -2.83
CA ARG A 317 0.99 -23.51 -2.35
C ARG A 317 0.65 -22.06 -1.98
N ILE A 318 1.23 -21.07 -2.67
CA ILE A 318 0.84 -19.66 -2.51
C ILE A 318 -0.39 -19.33 -3.36
N ASP A 319 -1.07 -18.25 -3.01
CA ASP A 319 -2.40 -17.90 -3.53
C ASP A 319 -2.37 -16.77 -4.56
N GLY A 320 -1.25 -16.06 -4.74
CA GLY A 320 -1.17 -14.96 -5.70
C GLY A 320 0.19 -14.26 -5.75
N VAL A 321 0.33 -13.31 -6.67
CA VAL A 321 1.57 -12.55 -6.87
C VAL A 321 1.27 -11.06 -7.09
N ILE A 322 1.98 -10.17 -6.38
CA ILE A 322 1.97 -8.72 -6.64
C ILE A 322 3.14 -8.35 -7.56
N VAL A 323 2.82 -7.72 -8.68
CA VAL A 323 3.74 -7.29 -9.73
C VAL A 323 3.55 -5.79 -9.97
N SER A 324 4.40 -4.91 -9.46
CA SER A 324 5.69 -5.17 -8.80
C SER A 324 6.00 -4.20 -7.66
N ASN A 325 7.18 -4.37 -7.08
CA ASN A 325 7.84 -3.36 -6.24
C ASN A 325 8.51 -2.27 -7.09
N THR A 326 9.25 -1.36 -6.46
CA THR A 326 10.00 -0.28 -7.12
C THR A 326 11.18 -0.80 -7.96
N THR A 327 11.58 -0.06 -9.00
CA THR A 327 12.73 -0.39 -9.87
C THR A 327 14.01 0.33 -9.43
N ILE A 328 15.17 -0.31 -9.61
CA ILE A 328 16.48 0.37 -9.49
C ILE A 328 16.91 1.06 -10.80
N SER A 329 16.25 0.75 -11.91
CA SER A 329 16.52 1.35 -13.21
C SER A 329 16.25 2.86 -13.17
N ARG A 330 16.98 3.60 -14.00
CA ARG A 330 16.85 5.04 -14.19
C ARG A 330 16.68 5.34 -15.68
N PRO A 331 15.44 5.35 -16.19
CA PRO A 331 15.17 5.68 -17.59
C PRO A 331 15.76 7.04 -17.96
N SER A 332 16.30 7.16 -19.17
CA SER A 332 16.85 8.43 -19.68
C SER A 332 15.80 9.53 -19.81
N SER A 333 14.51 9.16 -19.86
CA SER A 333 13.36 10.05 -19.86
C SER A 333 13.11 10.77 -18.53
N LEU A 334 13.84 10.46 -17.46
CA LEU A 334 13.71 11.18 -16.19
C LEU A 334 14.27 12.61 -16.28
N HIS A 335 13.48 13.59 -15.86
CA HIS A 335 13.79 15.01 -15.94
C HIS A 335 14.24 15.59 -14.60
N HIS A 336 13.66 15.19 -13.47
CA HIS A 336 13.91 15.83 -12.18
C HIS A 336 15.36 15.60 -11.67
N PRO A 337 16.03 16.60 -11.08
CA PRO A 337 17.42 16.47 -10.61
C PRO A 337 17.63 15.34 -9.60
N SER A 338 16.64 15.02 -8.77
CA SER A 338 16.75 13.91 -7.81
C SER A 338 16.77 12.51 -8.45
N LYS A 339 16.73 12.38 -9.78
CA LYS A 339 16.91 11.08 -10.47
C LYS A 339 18.21 10.36 -10.13
N VAL A 340 19.23 11.10 -9.68
CA VAL A 340 20.53 10.57 -9.23
C VAL A 340 20.49 9.90 -7.86
N GLU A 341 19.39 10.05 -7.11
CA GLU A 341 19.26 9.49 -5.77
C GLU A 341 19.23 7.95 -5.80
N ALA A 342 19.93 7.34 -4.86
CA ALA A 342 19.90 5.90 -4.65
C ALA A 342 18.56 5.43 -4.09
N GLY A 343 18.19 4.19 -4.41
CA GLY A 343 16.97 3.53 -3.94
C GLY A 343 16.04 3.12 -5.07
N GLY A 344 14.82 2.74 -4.71
CA GLY A 344 13.79 2.33 -5.65
C GLY A 344 12.99 3.51 -6.23
N LEU A 345 12.89 3.56 -7.55
CA LEU A 345 12.03 4.45 -8.34
C LEU A 345 10.64 3.83 -8.49
N SER A 346 9.62 4.67 -8.37
CA SER A 346 8.20 4.34 -8.56
C SER A 346 7.45 5.51 -9.19
N GLY A 347 6.19 5.30 -9.56
CA GLY A 347 5.39 6.26 -10.31
C GLY A 347 5.36 5.92 -11.79
N THR A 348 4.94 6.87 -12.63
CA THR A 348 4.70 6.66 -14.06
C THR A 348 5.86 5.97 -14.80
N PRO A 349 7.14 6.30 -14.55
CA PRO A 349 8.27 5.65 -15.25
C PRO A 349 8.41 4.14 -14.99
N LEU A 350 7.77 3.60 -13.94
CA LEU A 350 7.77 2.17 -13.61
C LEU A 350 6.73 1.36 -14.40
N LYS A 351 5.70 2.02 -14.97
CA LYS A 351 4.51 1.34 -15.52
C LYS A 351 4.86 0.25 -16.52
N GLU A 352 5.63 0.59 -17.56
CA GLU A 352 5.97 -0.35 -18.63
C GLU A 352 6.78 -1.56 -18.15
N LEU A 353 7.74 -1.34 -17.25
CA LEU A 353 8.56 -2.42 -16.71
C LEU A 353 7.71 -3.38 -15.87
N SER A 354 6.85 -2.84 -15.01
CA SER A 354 5.95 -3.64 -14.17
C SER A 354 4.90 -4.39 -15.02
N LEU A 355 4.34 -3.75 -16.04
CA LEU A 355 3.37 -4.35 -16.95
C LEU A 355 3.98 -5.47 -17.80
N SER A 356 5.23 -5.28 -18.26
CA SER A 356 5.99 -6.31 -18.96
C SER A 356 6.20 -7.54 -18.08
N ALA A 357 6.69 -7.36 -16.85
CA ALA A 357 6.88 -8.45 -15.90
C ALA A 357 5.57 -9.18 -15.59
N LEU A 358 4.45 -8.44 -15.49
CA LEU A 358 3.13 -9.03 -15.26
C LEU A 358 2.69 -9.91 -16.42
N ARG A 359 2.84 -9.43 -17.68
CA ARG A 359 2.50 -10.21 -18.87
C ARG A 359 3.30 -11.51 -18.94
N THR A 360 4.61 -11.44 -18.70
CA THR A 360 5.47 -12.64 -18.66
C THR A 360 5.00 -13.63 -17.60
N LEU A 361 4.70 -13.16 -16.38
CA LEU A 361 4.17 -14.04 -15.33
C LEU A 361 2.80 -14.60 -15.68
N ARG A 362 1.90 -13.81 -16.27
CA ARG A 362 0.56 -14.28 -16.64
C ARG A 362 0.66 -15.46 -17.61
N GLN A 363 1.53 -15.35 -18.62
CA GLN A 363 1.82 -16.40 -19.62
C GLN A 363 2.46 -17.65 -19.04
N ASN A 364 3.03 -17.56 -17.84
CA ASN A 364 3.72 -18.65 -17.16
C ASN A 364 3.01 -19.10 -15.86
N LEU A 365 1.85 -18.56 -15.54
CA LEU A 365 1.07 -18.98 -14.36
C LEU A 365 -0.32 -19.45 -14.77
N PRO A 366 -0.88 -20.47 -14.10
CA PRO A 366 -2.23 -20.95 -14.37
C PRO A 366 -3.27 -19.91 -13.93
N GLU A 367 -4.47 -19.99 -14.51
CA GLU A 367 -5.61 -19.10 -14.20
C GLU A 367 -5.93 -19.02 -12.71
N SER A 368 -5.70 -20.12 -11.97
CA SER A 368 -5.94 -20.25 -10.53
C SER A 368 -5.05 -19.39 -9.64
N ILE A 369 -4.00 -18.75 -10.18
CA ILE A 369 -3.11 -17.84 -9.45
C ILE A 369 -3.39 -16.40 -9.92
N PRO A 370 -4.17 -15.62 -9.14
CA PRO A 370 -4.37 -14.19 -9.38
C PRO A 370 -3.07 -13.39 -9.37
N LEU A 371 -3.01 -12.41 -10.26
CA LEU A 371 -1.97 -11.39 -10.29
C LEU A 371 -2.54 -10.06 -9.80
N ILE A 372 -1.77 -9.34 -9.00
CA ILE A 372 -2.10 -8.01 -8.50
C ILE A 372 -1.13 -7.02 -9.13
N GLY A 373 -1.66 -6.06 -9.90
CA GLY A 373 -0.87 -5.03 -10.57
C GLY A 373 -0.43 -3.92 -9.62
N CYS A 374 0.82 -3.49 -9.66
CA CYS A 374 1.35 -2.43 -8.81
C CYS A 374 2.54 -1.73 -9.50
N GLY A 375 2.34 -0.51 -10.01
CA GLY A 375 3.45 0.26 -10.58
C GLY A 375 2.98 1.27 -11.61
N GLY A 376 3.13 2.56 -11.30
CA GLY A 376 2.80 3.65 -12.25
C GLY A 376 1.31 3.78 -12.58
N ILE A 377 0.41 3.25 -11.74
CA ILE A 377 -1.04 3.39 -11.90
C ILE A 377 -1.47 4.72 -11.28
N SER A 378 -2.02 5.59 -12.11
CA SER A 378 -2.50 6.93 -11.72
C SER A 378 -3.89 7.27 -12.27
N SER A 379 -4.41 6.46 -13.20
CA SER A 379 -5.69 6.63 -13.87
C SER A 379 -6.45 5.30 -14.01
N GLY A 380 -7.73 5.38 -14.39
CA GLY A 380 -8.53 4.22 -14.75
C GLY A 380 -8.04 3.52 -16.02
N GLU A 381 -7.45 4.25 -16.96
CA GLU A 381 -6.80 3.67 -18.14
C GLU A 381 -5.60 2.81 -17.75
N ASP A 382 -4.73 3.32 -16.86
CA ASP A 382 -3.62 2.53 -16.33
C ASP A 382 -4.13 1.25 -15.64
N ALA A 383 -5.19 1.34 -14.84
CA ALA A 383 -5.78 0.18 -14.18
C ALA A 383 -6.29 -0.86 -15.19
N LEU A 384 -6.93 -0.41 -16.27
CA LEU A 384 -7.43 -1.27 -17.34
C LEU A 384 -6.30 -1.92 -18.16
N ASP A 385 -5.15 -1.26 -18.33
CA ASP A 385 -3.98 -1.88 -18.97
C ASP A 385 -3.49 -3.09 -18.17
N TYR A 386 -3.45 -2.97 -16.83
CA TYR A 386 -3.13 -4.08 -15.93
C TYR A 386 -4.21 -5.17 -15.98
N ALA A 387 -5.49 -4.81 -15.99
CA ALA A 387 -6.59 -5.79 -16.12
C ALA A 387 -6.49 -6.59 -17.42
N LYS A 388 -6.28 -5.91 -18.56
CA LYS A 388 -6.09 -6.52 -19.87
C LYS A 388 -4.82 -7.37 -19.96
N ALA A 389 -3.84 -7.12 -19.10
CA ALA A 389 -2.65 -7.97 -18.96
C ALA A 389 -2.87 -9.17 -18.00
N GLY A 390 -4.05 -9.30 -17.41
CA GLY A 390 -4.44 -10.42 -16.54
C GLY A 390 -4.31 -10.15 -15.05
N ALA A 391 -4.20 -8.88 -14.62
CA ALA A 391 -4.27 -8.52 -13.21
C ALA A 391 -5.73 -8.53 -12.71
N SER A 392 -5.99 -9.21 -11.60
CA SER A 392 -7.33 -9.27 -10.98
C SER A 392 -7.68 -8.00 -10.20
N LEU A 393 -6.66 -7.36 -9.61
CA LEU A 393 -6.75 -6.14 -8.81
C LEU A 393 -5.52 -5.27 -9.08
N VAL A 394 -5.64 -3.96 -8.88
CA VAL A 394 -4.52 -3.03 -8.99
C VAL A 394 -4.25 -2.28 -7.68
N GLN A 395 -3.00 -1.97 -7.41
CA GLN A 395 -2.56 -1.21 -6.25
C GLN A 395 -1.99 0.15 -6.66
N VAL A 396 -2.34 1.18 -5.90
CA VAL A 396 -1.82 2.54 -6.07
C VAL A 396 -0.96 2.95 -4.88
N TYR A 397 0.04 3.78 -5.17
CA TYR A 397 0.85 4.46 -4.15
C TYR A 397 1.21 5.85 -4.66
N THR A 398 2.09 5.92 -5.66
CA THR A 398 2.66 7.20 -6.11
C THR A 398 1.57 8.10 -6.66
N GLY A 399 0.67 7.56 -7.49
CA GLY A 399 -0.54 8.28 -7.93
C GLY A 399 -1.29 8.87 -6.74
N PHE A 400 -1.69 8.05 -5.76
CA PHE A 400 -2.36 8.54 -4.55
C PHE A 400 -1.59 9.65 -3.80
N GLY A 401 -0.26 9.50 -3.65
CA GLY A 401 0.58 10.51 -3.00
C GLY A 401 0.65 11.85 -3.73
N TYR A 402 0.53 11.87 -5.06
CA TYR A 402 0.47 13.11 -5.86
C TYR A 402 -0.92 13.71 -5.93
N ASP A 403 -1.94 12.85 -5.93
CA ASP A 403 -3.28 13.18 -6.38
C ASP A 403 -4.30 13.27 -5.23
N GLY A 404 -3.88 12.93 -4.00
CA GLY A 404 -4.61 13.15 -2.75
C GLY A 404 -5.78 12.20 -2.50
N ALA A 405 -6.56 12.51 -1.47
CA ALA A 405 -7.64 11.68 -0.91
C ALA A 405 -8.60 11.09 -1.96
N GLY A 406 -9.02 11.89 -2.95
CA GLY A 406 -9.97 11.45 -3.98
C GLY A 406 -9.39 10.57 -5.09
N ALA A 407 -8.12 10.18 -5.04
CA ALA A 407 -7.48 9.42 -6.12
C ALA A 407 -8.17 8.07 -6.36
N CYS A 408 -8.52 7.34 -5.30
CA CYS A 408 -9.21 6.05 -5.42
C CYS A 408 -10.53 6.20 -6.18
N ARG A 409 -11.41 7.10 -5.72
CA ARG A 409 -12.70 7.39 -6.36
C ARG A 409 -12.54 7.80 -7.82
N ARG A 410 -11.62 8.71 -8.14
CA ARG A 410 -11.38 9.14 -9.53
C ARG A 410 -10.97 8.00 -10.44
N ILE A 411 -10.07 7.14 -9.98
CA ILE A 411 -9.64 5.96 -10.76
C ILE A 411 -10.83 5.03 -11.00
N LYS A 412 -11.62 4.75 -9.95
CA LYS A 412 -12.83 3.92 -10.07
C LYS A 412 -13.84 4.52 -11.07
N ASP A 413 -14.06 5.83 -11.03
CA ASP A 413 -14.99 6.52 -11.94
C ASP A 413 -14.51 6.46 -13.40
N GLN A 414 -13.21 6.61 -13.64
CA GLN A 414 -12.60 6.47 -14.97
C GLN A 414 -12.69 5.03 -15.51
N ILE A 415 -12.55 4.03 -14.62
CA ILE A 415 -12.78 2.62 -14.98
C ILE A 415 -14.23 2.46 -15.40
N ILE A 416 -15.19 2.92 -14.59
CA ILE A 416 -16.63 2.82 -14.88
C ILE A 416 -16.97 3.47 -16.22
N GLU A 417 -16.42 4.66 -16.51
CA GLU A 417 -16.67 5.35 -17.78
C GLU A 417 -16.27 4.49 -18.98
N THR A 418 -15.10 3.84 -18.93
CA THR A 418 -14.65 2.95 -19.99
C THR A 418 -15.49 1.67 -20.06
N LEU A 419 -15.74 1.03 -18.93
CA LEU A 419 -16.55 -0.20 -18.85
C LEU A 419 -17.98 0.01 -19.37
N ALA A 420 -18.60 1.14 -19.04
CA ALA A 420 -19.94 1.49 -19.50
C ALA A 420 -20.01 1.71 -21.01
N LYS A 421 -18.96 2.29 -21.62
CA LYS A 421 -18.87 2.46 -23.09
C LYS A 421 -18.76 1.12 -23.80
N ASP A 422 -17.99 0.19 -23.22
CA ASP A 422 -17.76 -1.13 -23.79
C ASP A 422 -18.88 -2.14 -23.45
N GLY A 423 -19.78 -1.80 -22.53
CA GLY A 423 -20.88 -2.66 -22.10
C GLY A 423 -20.44 -3.90 -21.32
N VAL A 424 -19.29 -3.81 -20.62
CA VAL A 424 -18.67 -4.92 -19.89
C VAL A 424 -18.43 -4.56 -18.42
N THR A 425 -18.15 -5.56 -17.59
CA THR A 425 -17.73 -5.40 -16.20
C THR A 425 -16.20 -5.53 -16.05
N TRP A 426 -15.66 -5.16 -14.89
CA TRP A 426 -14.26 -5.43 -14.56
C TRP A 426 -13.95 -6.92 -14.63
N ALA A 427 -14.86 -7.75 -14.09
CA ALA A 427 -14.75 -9.20 -14.11
C ALA A 427 -14.65 -9.73 -15.56
N ASP A 428 -15.46 -9.23 -16.49
CA ASP A 428 -15.41 -9.65 -17.90
C ASP A 428 -14.04 -9.37 -18.54
N VAL A 429 -13.48 -8.18 -18.30
CA VAL A 429 -12.16 -7.79 -18.83
C VAL A 429 -11.07 -8.72 -18.29
N VAL A 430 -11.05 -8.95 -16.97
CA VAL A 430 -10.05 -9.80 -16.32
C VAL A 430 -10.22 -11.26 -16.73
N SER A 431 -11.44 -11.81 -16.67
CA SER A 431 -11.70 -13.21 -17.02
C SER A 431 -11.31 -13.51 -18.46
N LYS A 432 -11.59 -12.59 -19.41
CA LYS A 432 -11.12 -12.71 -20.78
C LYS A 432 -9.59 -12.74 -20.86
N ALA A 433 -8.92 -11.76 -20.25
CA ALA A 433 -7.46 -11.68 -20.27
C ALA A 433 -6.79 -12.90 -19.62
N VAL A 434 -7.30 -13.36 -18.47
CA VAL A 434 -6.79 -14.54 -17.76
C VAL A 434 -6.96 -15.80 -18.60
N LYS A 435 -8.12 -16.02 -19.22
CA LYS A 435 -8.38 -17.17 -20.09
C LYS A 435 -7.49 -17.20 -21.34
N ASP A 436 -7.27 -16.02 -21.92
CA ASP A 436 -6.53 -15.88 -23.19
C ASP A 436 -5.01 -15.98 -22.95
N LEU A 437 -4.52 -15.44 -21.82
CA LEU A 437 -3.09 -15.25 -21.58
C LEU A 437 -2.48 -16.25 -20.61
N SER A 438 -3.24 -16.98 -19.80
CA SER A 438 -2.66 -17.85 -18.78
C SER A 438 -1.91 -19.04 -19.35
N TRP A 439 -0.92 -19.49 -18.59
CA TRP A 439 -0.24 -20.75 -18.87
C TRP A 439 -1.25 -21.90 -18.87
N LYS A 440 -1.17 -22.73 -19.90
CA LYS A 440 -1.91 -23.98 -20.01
C LYS A 440 -0.93 -25.12 -19.82
N GLU A 441 -1.28 -26.07 -18.95
CA GLU A 441 -0.48 -27.29 -18.84
C GLU A 441 -0.43 -27.92 -20.22
N LYS A 442 0.78 -28.08 -20.77
CA LYS A 442 0.95 -28.93 -21.95
C LYS A 442 0.45 -30.30 -21.53
N GLU A 443 -0.57 -30.80 -22.20
CA GLU A 443 -1.11 -32.14 -21.98
C GLU A 443 0.06 -33.13 -21.81
N LYS A 444 0.30 -33.59 -20.57
CA LYS A 444 1.25 -34.67 -20.27
C LYS A 444 0.97 -35.93 -21.10
N GLU A 445 -0.23 -36.01 -21.69
CA GLU A 445 -0.63 -36.95 -22.71
C GLU A 445 0.38 -37.05 -23.86
N SER A 446 1.06 -35.98 -24.30
CA SER A 446 2.01 -36.10 -25.42
C SER A 446 3.31 -36.80 -25.04
N GLU A 447 3.87 -36.54 -23.85
CA GLU A 447 5.11 -37.16 -23.37
C GLU A 447 4.89 -38.60 -22.93
N VAL A 448 3.80 -38.87 -22.21
CA VAL A 448 3.42 -40.24 -21.84
C VAL A 448 3.07 -41.02 -23.09
N SER A 449 2.33 -40.45 -24.05
CA SER A 449 2.10 -41.06 -25.37
C SER A 449 3.40 -41.34 -26.12
N LEU A 450 4.37 -40.41 -26.10
CA LEU A 450 5.65 -40.60 -26.77
C LEU A 450 6.43 -41.76 -26.14
N LEU A 451 6.56 -41.75 -24.82
CA LEU A 451 7.24 -42.80 -24.06
C LEU A 451 6.55 -44.16 -24.21
N THR A 452 5.22 -44.18 -24.29
CA THR A 452 4.45 -45.41 -24.53
C THR A 452 4.70 -45.93 -25.95
N LYS A 453 4.73 -45.05 -26.96
CA LYS A 453 5.08 -45.42 -28.35
C LYS A 453 6.51 -45.94 -28.47
N GLU A 454 7.48 -45.26 -27.84
CA GLU A 454 8.88 -45.70 -27.83
C GLU A 454 9.04 -47.07 -27.15
N ALA A 455 8.33 -47.30 -26.03
CA ALA A 455 8.33 -48.59 -25.35
C ALA A 455 7.71 -49.72 -26.20
N GLU A 456 6.61 -49.44 -26.91
CA GLU A 456 5.99 -50.39 -27.85
C GLU A 456 6.90 -50.72 -29.04
N GLU A 457 7.62 -49.72 -29.57
CA GLU A 457 8.57 -49.90 -30.66
C GLU A 457 9.79 -50.72 -30.22
N LEU A 458 10.33 -50.45 -29.02
CA LEU A 458 11.42 -51.24 -28.43
C LEU A 458 11.01 -52.70 -28.23
N LYS A 459 9.77 -52.93 -27.76
CA LYS A 459 9.22 -54.28 -27.59
C LYS A 459 9.14 -55.03 -28.92
N ARG A 460 8.65 -54.38 -29.98
CA ARG A 460 8.61 -54.97 -31.33
C ARG A 460 10.00 -55.33 -31.87
N LEU A 461 10.99 -54.48 -31.62
CA LEU A 461 12.38 -54.75 -32.02
C LEU A 461 12.97 -55.94 -31.24
N LEU A 462 12.66 -56.04 -29.94
CA LEU A 462 13.08 -57.17 -29.11
C LEU A 462 12.45 -58.49 -29.58
N ASP A 463 11.14 -58.48 -29.84
CA ASP A 463 10.40 -59.65 -30.33
C ASP A 463 10.96 -60.11 -31.70
N ALA A 464 11.22 -59.17 -32.61
CA ALA A 464 11.82 -59.47 -33.91
C ALA A 464 13.28 -59.99 -33.82
N LEU A 465 14.05 -59.53 -32.82
CA LEU A 465 15.39 -60.05 -32.54
C LEU A 465 15.30 -61.47 -31.96
N GLY A 466 14.36 -61.71 -31.04
CA GLY A 466 14.08 -63.03 -30.48
C GLY A 466 13.69 -64.05 -31.54
N ASP A 467 12.82 -63.68 -32.47
CA ASP A 467 12.42 -64.52 -33.60
C ASP A 467 13.60 -64.83 -34.54
N LYS A 468 14.47 -63.84 -34.82
CA LYS A 468 15.69 -64.04 -35.62
C LYS A 468 16.74 -64.91 -34.95
N MET A 469 16.85 -64.85 -33.62
CA MET A 469 17.71 -65.74 -32.85
C MET A 469 17.15 -67.16 -32.81
N ALA A 470 15.83 -67.33 -32.75
CA ALA A 470 15.17 -68.62 -32.80
C ALA A 470 15.20 -69.28 -34.19
N SER A 471 15.21 -68.50 -35.27
CA SER A 471 15.32 -68.98 -36.65
C SER A 471 16.75 -69.30 -37.10
N GLY A 472 17.76 -68.98 -36.29
CA GLY A 472 19.18 -69.26 -36.59
C GLY A 472 19.84 -68.31 -37.58
N GLU A 473 19.24 -67.14 -37.86
CA GLU A 473 19.76 -66.17 -38.84
C GLU A 473 20.79 -65.17 -38.27
N VAL A 474 21.03 -65.18 -36.96
CA VAL A 474 22.05 -64.32 -36.31
C VAL A 474 23.32 -65.12 -36.08
N GLY A 475 24.17 -65.17 -37.11
CA GLY A 475 25.55 -65.64 -37.01
C GLY A 475 26.42 -64.61 -36.27
N VAL A 476 27.33 -65.11 -35.42
CA VAL A 476 28.37 -64.35 -34.72
C VAL A 476 29.21 -63.50 -35.67
#